data_AF-A0AAV3IAV6-F1
#
_entry.id   AF-A0AAV3IAV6-F1
#
_cell.length_a   1.000
_cell.length_b   1.000
_cell.length_c   1.000
_cell.angle_alpha   90.00
_cell.angle_beta   90.00
_cell.angle_gamma   90.00
#
_symmetry.space_group_name_H-M   'P 1'
#
loop_
_entity.id
_entity.type
_entity.pdbx_description
1 polymer ?
#
loop_
_entity_poly.entity_id
_entity_poly.type
_entity_poly.pdbx_seq_one_letter_code
_entity_poly.pdbx_strand_id
1 'polypeptide(L)'
;MGVTVSINGADQRTDQALAKVTRDNQIVTLTASRDLRFLLQEVLEKQMTARGYMVGPNGPVNLQIIVSQLYADVSQGNVRYNIATKADIAIIATAQNGNKMTKNYRASYNVEGAFQASNKNIADAVNSVLTDTIADMSQDTSIHEFIKQNAR
;
A
#
# COMPACT_ATOMS: atom_id res chain seq x y z
N MET A 1 -16.78 -23.42 -10.84
CA MET A 1 -15.95 -22.45 -11.59
C MET A 1 -15.50 -21.38 -10.61
N GLY A 2 -14.23 -20.98 -10.64
CA GLY A 2 -13.76 -19.86 -9.81
C GLY A 2 -14.49 -18.57 -10.18
N VAL A 3 -14.67 -17.67 -9.22
CA VAL A 3 -15.20 -16.33 -9.53
C VAL A 3 -14.09 -15.51 -10.17
N THR A 4 -14.37 -14.90 -11.32
CA THR A 4 -13.43 -13.96 -11.95
C THR A 4 -13.53 -12.60 -11.26
N VAL A 5 -12.40 -11.96 -11.01
CA VAL A 5 -12.33 -10.57 -10.56
C VAL A 5 -11.42 -9.78 -11.49
N SER A 6 -11.74 -8.52 -11.74
CA SER A 6 -10.79 -7.60 -12.36
C SER A 6 -10.08 -6.81 -11.27
N ILE A 7 -8.79 -6.55 -11.45
CA ILE A 7 -7.97 -5.84 -10.47
C ILE A 7 -7.22 -4.72 -11.18
N ASN A 8 -7.19 -3.52 -10.59
CA ASN A 8 -6.38 -2.41 -11.08
C ASN A 8 -5.73 -1.61 -9.93
N GLY A 9 -4.54 -1.07 -10.18
CA GLY A 9 -3.80 -0.22 -9.24
C GLY A 9 -3.85 1.26 -9.60
N ALA A 10 -3.93 2.12 -8.59
CA ALA A 10 -3.78 3.57 -8.72
C ALA A 10 -2.87 4.14 -7.63
N ASP A 11 -1.94 5.02 -8.02
CA ASP A 11 -1.20 5.88 -7.10
C ASP A 11 -1.81 7.28 -7.13
N GLN A 12 -2.46 7.65 -6.02
CA GLN A 12 -3.12 8.95 -5.81
C GLN A 12 -2.37 9.81 -4.80
N ARG A 13 -1.13 9.46 -4.46
CA ARG A 13 -0.29 10.30 -3.60
C ARG A 13 -0.03 11.64 -4.27
N THR A 14 -0.07 12.71 -3.49
CA THR A 14 0.24 14.08 -3.95
C THR A 14 1.73 14.24 -4.29
N ASP A 15 2.59 13.43 -3.67
CA ASP A 15 4.03 13.37 -3.92
C ASP A 15 4.46 11.89 -4.03
N GLN A 16 5.23 11.57 -5.07
CA GLN A 16 5.74 10.21 -5.29
C GLN A 16 6.97 9.91 -4.42
N ALA A 17 7.59 10.94 -3.83
CA ALA A 17 8.66 10.78 -2.87
C ALA A 17 8.22 9.87 -1.71
N LEU A 18 9.08 8.93 -1.34
CA LEU A 18 8.94 8.12 -0.15
C LEU A 18 9.48 8.84 1.09
N ALA A 19 10.45 9.73 0.93
CA ALA A 19 10.96 10.59 1.98
C ALA A 19 11.73 11.78 1.38
N LYS A 20 11.81 12.88 2.14
CA LYS A 20 12.72 13.99 1.88
C LYS A 20 13.55 14.24 3.13
N VAL A 21 14.87 14.26 2.98
CA VAL A 21 15.81 14.42 4.09
C VAL A 21 16.82 15.48 3.77
N THR A 22 17.07 16.38 4.71
CA THR A 22 18.14 17.38 4.57
C THR A 22 19.45 16.77 5.04
N ARG A 23 20.44 16.67 4.14
CA ARG A 23 21.82 16.29 4.46
C ARG A 23 22.77 17.34 3.92
N ASP A 24 23.70 17.79 4.75
CA ASP A 24 24.73 18.76 4.34
C ASP A 24 24.13 20.00 3.63
N ASN A 25 23.03 20.53 4.18
CA ASN A 25 22.25 21.64 3.60
C ASN A 25 21.62 21.36 2.21
N GLN A 26 21.54 20.10 1.78
CA GLN A 26 20.88 19.66 0.56
C GLN A 26 19.68 18.76 0.85
N ILE A 27 18.58 18.94 0.11
CA ILE A 27 17.41 18.06 0.20
C ILE A 27 17.67 16.83 -0.68
N VAL A 28 17.74 15.66 -0.05
CA VAL A 28 17.80 14.36 -0.69
C VAL A 28 16.39 13.77 -0.71
N THR A 29 15.88 13.53 -1.91
CA THR A 29 14.58 12.88 -2.11
C THR A 29 14.78 11.39 -2.37
N LEU A 30 14.09 10.55 -1.61
CA LEU A 30 14.05 9.10 -1.83
C LEU A 30 12.77 8.74 -2.58
N THR A 31 12.89 7.91 -3.61
CA THR A 31 11.77 7.44 -4.43
C THR A 31 11.74 5.91 -4.46
N ALA A 32 10.57 5.35 -4.77
CA ALA A 32 10.44 3.91 -4.94
C ALA A 32 11.20 3.46 -6.19
N SER A 33 11.90 2.32 -6.12
CA SER A 33 12.59 1.75 -7.29
C SER A 33 11.63 1.19 -8.34
N ARG A 34 10.38 0.91 -7.96
CA ARG A 34 9.30 0.45 -8.83
C ARG A 34 8.07 1.31 -8.58
N ASP A 35 7.26 1.50 -9.61
CA ASP A 35 5.99 2.20 -9.47
C ASP A 35 5.05 1.39 -8.56
N LEU A 36 4.63 2.03 -7.47
CA LEU A 36 3.86 1.40 -6.40
C LEU A 36 2.50 0.89 -6.87
N ARG A 37 1.91 1.48 -7.92
CA ARG A 37 0.62 1.03 -8.43
C ARG A 37 0.73 -0.42 -8.90
N PHE A 38 1.82 -0.75 -9.60
CA PHE A 38 2.02 -2.09 -10.16
C PHE A 38 2.39 -3.07 -9.06
N LEU A 39 3.22 -2.64 -8.10
CA LEU A 39 3.55 -3.45 -6.93
C LEU A 39 2.29 -3.85 -6.16
N LEU A 40 1.44 -2.88 -5.81
CA LEU A 40 0.23 -3.11 -5.03
C LEU A 40 -0.82 -3.90 -5.82
N GLN A 41 -0.94 -3.63 -7.12
CA GLN A 41 -1.79 -4.44 -8.00
C GLN A 41 -1.34 -5.90 -8.01
N GLU A 42 -0.04 -6.17 -8.23
CA GLU A 42 0.51 -7.53 -8.26
C GLU A 42 0.31 -8.26 -6.93
N VAL A 43 0.48 -7.56 -5.81
CA VAL A 43 0.23 -8.11 -4.47
C VAL A 43 -1.22 -8.51 -4.30
N LEU A 44 -2.17 -7.63 -4.67
CA LEU A 44 -3.59 -7.94 -4.58
C LEU A 44 -3.98 -9.09 -5.52
N GLU A 45 -3.46 -9.12 -6.75
CA GLU A 45 -3.66 -10.21 -7.71
C GLU A 45 -3.19 -11.56 -7.14
N LYS A 46 -1.99 -11.59 -6.55
CA LYS A 46 -1.45 -12.79 -5.89
C LYS A 46 -2.32 -13.24 -4.71
N GLN A 47 -2.77 -12.31 -3.87
CA GLN A 47 -3.66 -12.62 -2.74
C GLN A 47 -5.01 -13.18 -3.21
N MET A 48 -5.60 -12.60 -4.25
CA MET A 48 -6.87 -13.07 -4.81
C MET A 48 -6.72 -14.44 -5.48
N THR A 49 -5.64 -14.65 -6.23
CA THR A 49 -5.34 -15.94 -6.85
C THR A 49 -5.11 -17.02 -5.78
N ALA A 50 -4.38 -16.71 -4.70
CA ALA A 50 -4.17 -17.61 -3.57
C ALA A 50 -5.49 -17.98 -2.85
N ARG A 51 -6.50 -17.11 -2.92
CA ARG A 51 -7.86 -17.35 -2.41
C ARG A 51 -8.77 -18.08 -3.41
N GLY A 52 -8.26 -18.48 -4.57
CA GLY A 52 -8.99 -19.27 -5.57
C GLY A 52 -9.79 -18.45 -6.59
N TYR A 53 -9.55 -17.14 -6.68
CA TYR A 53 -10.16 -16.29 -7.70
C TYR A 53 -9.36 -16.32 -8.99
N MET A 54 -10.05 -16.17 -10.12
CA MET A 54 -9.39 -15.95 -11.41
C MET A 54 -9.25 -14.44 -11.64
N VAL A 55 -8.04 -13.97 -11.93
CA VAL A 55 -7.83 -12.57 -12.33
C VAL A 55 -8.01 -12.45 -13.83
N GLY A 56 -8.93 -11.61 -14.26
CA GLY A 56 -9.22 -11.43 -15.68
C GLY A 56 -10.05 -10.18 -15.98
N PRO A 57 -10.11 -9.77 -17.25
CA PRO A 57 -10.96 -8.66 -17.65
C PRO A 57 -12.44 -9.02 -17.43
N ASN A 58 -13.25 -8.01 -17.09
CA ASN A 58 -14.72 -8.11 -16.98
C ASN A 58 -15.26 -9.08 -15.91
N GLY A 59 -14.60 -9.19 -14.75
CA GLY A 59 -15.16 -9.92 -13.61
C GLY A 59 -16.48 -9.30 -13.08
N PRO A 60 -17.40 -10.08 -12.47
CA PRO A 60 -18.59 -9.58 -11.79
C PRO A 60 -18.29 -8.57 -10.67
N VAL A 61 -17.07 -8.57 -10.15
CA VAL A 61 -16.57 -7.59 -9.19
C VAL A 61 -15.24 -7.04 -9.67
N ASN A 62 -15.13 -5.72 -9.70
CA ASN A 62 -13.92 -4.97 -9.97
C ASN A 62 -13.28 -4.51 -8.65
N LEU A 63 -12.00 -4.80 -8.46
CA LEU A 63 -11.22 -4.39 -7.30
C LEU A 63 -10.21 -3.34 -7.71
N GLN A 64 -10.25 -2.18 -7.07
CA GLN A 64 -9.27 -1.12 -7.26
C GLN A 64 -8.46 -0.95 -6.00
N ILE A 65 -7.14 -1.13 -6.10
CA ILE A 65 -6.21 -0.80 -5.02
C ILE A 65 -5.64 0.59 -5.24
N ILE A 66 -5.78 1.44 -4.23
CA ILE A 66 -5.39 2.85 -4.29
C ILE A 66 -4.44 3.11 -3.14
N VAL A 67 -3.25 3.63 -3.44
CA VAL A 67 -2.38 4.24 -2.43
C VAL A 67 -2.60 5.75 -2.43
N SER A 68 -3.02 6.29 -1.29
CA SER A 68 -3.24 7.73 -1.10
C SER A 68 -2.15 8.38 -0.27
N GLN A 69 -1.48 7.60 0.59
CA GLN A 69 -0.33 8.04 1.37
C GLN A 69 0.69 6.90 1.49
N LEU A 70 1.95 7.21 1.23
CA LEU A 70 3.10 6.40 1.62
C LEU A 70 4.31 7.32 1.70
N TYR A 71 4.66 7.71 2.93
CA TYR A 71 5.72 8.69 3.17
C TYR A 71 6.37 8.46 4.54
N ALA A 72 7.69 8.61 4.58
CA ALA A 72 8.53 8.64 5.77
C ALA A 72 8.96 10.08 6.06
N ASP A 73 8.47 10.60 7.18
CA ASP A 73 8.88 11.87 7.75
C ASP A 73 10.12 11.66 8.62
N VAL A 74 11.22 12.30 8.23
CA VAL A 74 12.53 12.12 8.87
C VAL A 74 12.87 13.40 9.62
N SER A 75 12.76 13.33 10.94
CA SER A 75 13.19 14.40 11.84
C SER A 75 14.59 14.09 12.36
N GLN A 76 15.50 15.05 12.24
CA GLN A 76 16.89 14.89 12.62
C GLN A 76 17.30 15.99 13.61
N GLY A 77 17.65 15.58 14.82
CA GLY A 77 18.28 16.42 15.83
C GLY A 77 19.80 16.21 15.89
N ASN A 78 20.46 16.90 16.82
CA ASN A 78 21.93 16.86 16.94
C ASN A 78 22.50 15.49 17.32
N VAL A 79 21.72 14.66 18.03
CA VAL A 79 22.18 13.36 18.56
C VAL A 79 21.29 12.21 18.14
N ARG A 80 20.03 12.47 17.78
CA ARG A 80 19.03 11.46 17.47
C ARG A 80 18.28 11.82 16.21
N TYR A 81 17.81 10.78 15.52
CA TYR A 81 16.82 10.90 14.47
C TYR A 81 15.54 10.17 14.87
N ASN A 82 14.43 10.58 14.27
CA ASN A 82 13.16 9.87 14.27
C ASN A 82 12.66 9.72 12.83
N ILE A 83 12.20 8.53 12.47
CA ILE A 83 11.58 8.25 11.18
C ILE A 83 10.14 7.80 11.45
N ALA A 84 9.19 8.70 11.17
CA ALA A 84 7.77 8.43 11.27
C ALA A 84 7.21 8.14 9.88
N THR A 85 6.83 6.90 9.63
CA THR A 85 6.32 6.44 8.34
C THR A 85 4.84 6.13 8.43
N LYS A 86 4.08 6.50 7.40
CA LYS A 86 2.64 6.22 7.31
C LYS A 86 2.30 5.69 5.93
N ALA A 87 1.37 4.73 5.89
CA ALA A 87 0.69 4.29 4.68
C ALA A 87 -0.83 4.38 4.87
N ASP A 88 -1.51 4.84 3.82
CA ASP A 88 -2.96 4.71 3.64
C ASP A 88 -3.20 4.10 2.27
N ILE A 89 -3.70 2.87 2.29
CA ILE A 89 -4.05 2.08 1.10
C ILE A 89 -5.51 1.68 1.24
N ALA A 90 -6.27 1.82 0.16
CA ALA A 90 -7.66 1.40 0.09
C ALA A 90 -7.88 0.38 -1.01
N ILE A 91 -8.78 -0.58 -0.75
CA ILE A 91 -9.35 -1.44 -1.79
C ILE A 91 -10.81 -1.02 -1.97
N ILE A 92 -11.18 -0.63 -3.18
CA ILE A 92 -12.56 -0.38 -3.58
C ILE A 92 -13.04 -1.58 -4.39
N ALA A 93 -13.97 -2.35 -3.84
CA ALA A 93 -14.69 -3.39 -4.57
C ALA A 93 -15.99 -2.83 -5.13
N THR A 94 -16.20 -2.93 -6.44
CA THR A 94 -17.43 -2.53 -7.13
C THR A 94 -17.99 -3.73 -7.87
N ALA A 95 -19.17 -4.18 -7.47
CA ALA A 95 -19.90 -5.22 -8.18
C ALA A 95 -20.68 -4.64 -9.37
N GLN A 96 -20.95 -5.46 -10.38
CA GLN A 96 -21.70 -5.05 -11.57
C GLN A 96 -23.15 -4.61 -11.26
N ASN A 97 -23.72 -5.08 -10.15
CA ASN A 97 -25.02 -4.64 -9.64
C ASN A 97 -24.99 -3.23 -9.03
N GLY A 98 -23.83 -2.56 -8.99
CA GLY A 98 -23.65 -1.22 -8.44
C GLY A 98 -23.26 -1.17 -6.97
N ASN A 99 -23.30 -2.30 -6.25
CA ASN A 99 -22.87 -2.36 -4.86
C ASN A 99 -21.37 -2.07 -4.76
N LYS A 100 -21.00 -1.33 -3.71
CA LYS A 100 -19.60 -0.95 -3.45
C LYS A 100 -19.23 -1.22 -2.01
N MET A 101 -17.98 -1.64 -1.82
CA MET A 101 -17.32 -1.71 -0.52
C MET A 101 -15.96 -1.03 -0.64
N THR A 102 -15.62 -0.21 0.34
CA THR A 102 -14.27 0.36 0.49
C THR A 102 -13.67 -0.18 1.77
N LYS A 103 -12.48 -0.77 1.68
CA LYS A 103 -11.70 -1.19 2.83
C LYS A 103 -10.40 -0.39 2.89
N ASN A 104 -10.18 0.31 3.99
CA ASN A 104 -8.95 1.07 4.25
C ASN A 104 -8.02 0.25 5.13
N TYR A 105 -6.74 0.26 4.75
CA TYR A 105 -5.63 -0.32 5.47
C TYR A 105 -4.66 0.80 5.78
N ARG A 106 -4.43 1.03 7.07
CA ARG A 106 -3.56 2.09 7.55
C ARG A 106 -2.55 1.49 8.49
N ALA A 107 -1.29 1.72 8.20
CA ALA A 107 -0.20 1.36 9.07
C ALA A 107 0.71 2.57 9.28
N SER A 108 1.30 2.60 10.46
CA SER A 108 2.29 3.60 10.82
C SER A 108 3.42 2.93 11.55
N TYR A 109 4.65 3.29 11.22
CA TYR A 109 5.85 2.78 11.87
C TYR A 109 6.70 3.94 12.31
N ASN A 110 7.21 3.87 13.53
CA ASN A 110 8.10 4.88 14.07
C ASN A 110 9.39 4.22 14.57
N VAL A 111 10.53 4.72 14.12
CA VAL A 111 11.83 4.25 14.58
C VAL A 111 12.72 5.41 14.95
N GLU A 112 13.31 5.31 16.13
CA GLU A 112 14.30 6.27 16.64
C GLU A 112 15.68 5.64 16.61
N GLY A 113 16.69 6.46 16.40
CA GLY A 113 18.08 6.02 16.48
C GLY A 113 19.01 7.16 16.85
N ALA A 114 20.26 6.79 17.15
CA ALA A 114 21.33 7.75 17.37
C ALA A 114 21.93 8.21 16.03
N PHE A 115 22.58 9.37 16.06
CA PHE A 115 23.24 9.99 14.91
C PHE A 115 22.26 10.34 13.77
N GLN A 116 22.73 10.24 12.52
CA GLN A 116 21.99 10.62 11.33
C GLN A 116 21.20 9.44 10.75
N ALA A 117 19.99 9.71 10.28
CA ALA A 117 19.19 8.70 9.57
C ALA A 117 19.83 8.37 8.21
N SER A 118 20.21 7.10 8.02
CA SER A 118 20.71 6.61 6.73
C SER A 118 19.54 6.37 5.76
N ASN A 119 19.84 6.31 4.45
CA ASN A 119 18.83 5.92 3.44
C ASN A 119 18.28 4.51 3.72
N LYS A 120 19.11 3.63 4.28
CA LYS A 120 18.73 2.28 4.64
C LYS A 120 17.69 2.27 5.76
N ASN A 121 17.89 3.07 6.80
CA ASN A 121 16.94 3.18 7.92
C ASN A 121 15.55 3.65 7.45
N ILE A 122 15.54 4.60 6.50
CA ILE A 122 14.29 5.13 5.93
C ILE A 122 13.61 4.11 5.04
N ALA A 123 14.38 3.45 4.17
CA ALA A 123 13.85 2.38 3.32
C ALA A 123 13.27 1.23 4.17
N ASP A 124 13.95 0.87 5.26
CA ASP A 124 13.47 -0.17 6.17
C ASP A 124 12.17 0.25 6.87
N ALA A 125 12.05 1.49 7.32
CA ALA A 125 10.81 2.00 7.90
C ALA A 125 9.63 1.98 6.91
N VAL A 126 9.86 2.36 5.64
CA VAL A 126 8.86 2.29 4.55
C VAL A 126 8.50 0.85 4.23
N ASN A 127 9.47 -0.05 4.15
CA ASN A 127 9.24 -1.46 3.88
C ASN A 127 8.47 -2.14 5.01
N SER A 128 8.71 -1.79 6.28
CA SER A 128 7.96 -2.30 7.42
C SER A 128 6.48 -1.93 7.30
N VAL A 129 6.16 -0.64 7.09
CA VAL A 129 4.77 -0.20 6.93
C VAL A 129 4.08 -0.87 5.75
N LEU A 130 4.75 -1.00 4.60
CA LEU A 130 4.20 -1.71 3.45
C LEU A 130 3.94 -3.18 3.76
N THR A 131 4.88 -3.85 4.43
CA THR A 131 4.76 -5.27 4.79
C THR A 131 3.58 -5.49 5.73
N ASP A 132 3.44 -4.65 6.76
CA ASP A 132 2.32 -4.71 7.70
C ASP A 132 0.98 -4.47 7.00
N THR A 133 0.92 -3.46 6.12
CA THR A 133 -0.30 -3.15 5.36
C THR A 133 -0.71 -4.32 4.45
N ILE A 134 0.26 -4.94 3.77
CA ILE A 134 0.02 -6.10 2.91
C ILE A 134 -0.40 -7.32 3.73
N ALA A 135 0.18 -7.51 4.92
CA ALA A 135 -0.19 -8.58 5.84
C ALA A 135 -1.64 -8.40 6.31
N ASP A 136 -2.05 -7.20 6.69
CA ASP A 136 -3.43 -6.89 7.07
C ASP A 136 -4.40 -7.17 5.91
N MET A 137 -4.07 -6.73 4.69
CA MET A 137 -4.85 -7.04 3.47
C MET A 137 -4.99 -8.56 3.25
N SER A 138 -3.91 -9.31 3.48
CA SER A 138 -3.88 -10.77 3.28
C SER A 138 -4.75 -11.52 4.28
N GLN A 139 -4.94 -10.98 5.48
CA GLN A 139 -5.74 -11.58 6.54
C GLN A 139 -7.21 -11.14 6.46
N ASP A 140 -7.49 -9.98 5.84
CA ASP A 140 -8.83 -9.43 5.74
C ASP A 140 -9.73 -10.20 4.76
N THR A 141 -10.82 -10.78 5.28
CA THR A 141 -11.82 -11.55 4.51
C THR A 141 -12.99 -10.71 3.99
N SER A 142 -13.10 -9.43 4.34
CA SER A 142 -14.25 -8.58 3.98
C SER A 142 -14.45 -8.46 2.47
N ILE A 143 -13.36 -8.27 1.72
CA ILE A 143 -13.41 -8.25 0.25
C ILE A 143 -13.84 -9.61 -0.31
N HIS A 144 -13.38 -10.71 0.29
CA HIS A 144 -13.79 -12.06 -0.10
C HIS A 144 -15.30 -12.28 0.12
N GLU A 145 -15.81 -11.88 1.28
CA GLU A 145 -17.23 -11.98 1.63
C GLU A 145 -18.10 -11.11 0.72
N PHE A 146 -17.66 -9.88 0.44
CA PHE A 146 -18.33 -8.99 -0.49
C PHE A 146 -18.44 -9.62 -1.89
N ILE A 147 -17.35 -10.19 -2.41
CA ILE A 147 -17.36 -10.86 -3.72
C ILE A 147 -18.33 -12.04 -3.71
N LYS A 148 -18.32 -12.88 -2.66
CA LYS A 148 -19.25 -14.02 -2.57
C LYS A 148 -20.73 -13.62 -2.57
N GLN A 149 -21.06 -12.48 -1.97
CA GLN A 149 -22.43 -11.98 -1.89
C GLN A 149 -22.89 -11.35 -3.21
N ASN A 150 -21.97 -10.77 -3.99
CA ASN A 150 -22.30 -9.93 -5.15
C ASN A 150 -21.90 -10.52 -6.51
N ALA A 151 -21.11 -11.60 -6.54
CA ALA A 151 -20.71 -12.28 -7.76
C ALA A 151 -21.65 -13.43 -8.16
N ARG A 152 -22.91 -13.36 -7.71
CA ARG A 152 -23.96 -14.34 -8.05
C ARG A 152 -24.77 -13.88 -9.26
#